data_AF-A0A3D3P6L6-F1
#
_entry.id   AF-A0A3D3P6L6-F1
#
_cell.length_a   1.000
_cell.length_b   1.000
_cell.length_c   1.000
_cell.angle_alpha   90.00
_cell.angle_beta   90.00
_cell.angle_gamma   90.00
#
_symmetry.space_group_name_H-M   'P 1'
#
loop_
_entity.id
_entity.type
_entity.pdbx_description
1 polymer ?
#
loop_
_entity_poly.entity_id
_entity_poly.type
_entity_poly.pdbx_seq_one_letter_code
_entity_poly.pdbx_strand_id
1 'polypeptide(L)'
;MSWIKENYHVAALGGGTLVLAGLGYLGFSGNQAVNETFNVPSPNQGKTTTAEGGDIAASVTKTVTEQNPVIHQKTSDGRPVNLFTSVDLYTKDGNKKELLDLLKIDPVHPPIVNQWWVDHRIDPSYSDSPTMDQDSDGFTNKEEFLAKTDPNDPEDYGALVQKLEVVKVESDMWRLLFKTVLGKGYQFDFNYVPFGKRLMTNRIPASEVITVGDTFFSSDPGKDRFKLTNVEKRAFEGPAGKQMREWATIEDQNPSKNKKQFDLPFNAKKAELRDITFYDHRVTLRLNAIGEEGNEITLEESGSFALPANGADKV
;
A
#
# COMPACT_ATOMS: atom_id res chain seq x y z
N MET A 1 -73.80 -20.15 -65.80
CA MET A 1 -73.13 -19.77 -64.53
C MET A 1 -71.69 -19.43 -64.87
N SER A 2 -71.13 -18.36 -64.30
CA SER A 2 -69.84 -17.78 -64.75
C SER A 2 -68.64 -18.57 -64.22
N TRP A 3 -67.74 -18.99 -65.10
CA TRP A 3 -66.50 -19.75 -64.78
C TRP A 3 -65.66 -19.12 -63.66
N ILE A 4 -65.71 -17.78 -63.57
CA ILE A 4 -65.01 -16.97 -62.56
C ILE A 4 -65.56 -17.22 -61.14
N LYS A 5 -66.84 -17.60 -60.98
CA LYS A 5 -67.42 -17.88 -59.66
C LYS A 5 -67.01 -19.25 -59.11
N GLU A 6 -66.82 -20.25 -59.97
CA GLU A 6 -66.37 -21.59 -59.56
C GLU A 6 -64.84 -21.65 -59.40
N ASN A 7 -64.09 -20.88 -60.18
CA ASN A 7 -62.62 -20.90 -60.19
C ASN A 7 -61.99 -19.61 -59.63
N TYR A 8 -62.65 -18.97 -58.67
CA TYR A 8 -62.21 -17.67 -58.12
C TYR A 8 -60.79 -17.73 -57.53
N HIS A 9 -60.41 -18.88 -56.95
CA HIS A 9 -59.09 -19.11 -56.38
C HIS A 9 -57.99 -19.11 -57.45
N VAL A 10 -58.25 -19.67 -58.64
CA VAL A 10 -57.31 -19.64 -59.77
C VAL A 10 -57.22 -18.24 -60.37
N ALA A 11 -58.35 -17.54 -60.47
CA ALA A 11 -58.36 -16.15 -60.96
C ALA A 11 -57.65 -15.19 -59.99
N ALA A 12 -57.83 -15.37 -58.67
CA ALA A 12 -57.15 -14.60 -57.65
C ALA A 12 -55.65 -14.88 -57.61
N LEU A 13 -55.24 -16.15 -57.75
CA LEU A 13 -53.83 -16.53 -57.81
C LEU A 13 -53.17 -15.96 -59.08
N GLY A 14 -53.82 -16.08 -60.25
CA GLY A 14 -53.32 -15.52 -61.51
C GLY A 14 -53.21 -13.99 -61.46
N GLY A 15 -54.21 -13.31 -60.91
CA GLY A 15 -54.20 -11.86 -60.71
C GLY A 15 -53.10 -11.40 -59.76
N GLY A 16 -52.95 -12.08 -58.61
CA GLY A 16 -51.88 -11.76 -57.63
C GLY A 16 -50.48 -11.94 -58.21
N THR A 17 -50.27 -12.99 -59.01
CA THR A 17 -48.97 -13.26 -59.63
C THR A 17 -48.59 -12.18 -60.65
N LEU A 18 -49.56 -11.68 -61.43
CA LEU A 18 -49.35 -10.58 -62.38
C LEU A 18 -49.02 -9.26 -61.67
N VAL A 19 -49.69 -8.97 -60.54
CA VAL A 19 -49.39 -7.77 -59.74
C VAL A 19 -47.98 -7.83 -59.16
N LEU A 20 -47.54 -8.99 -58.64
CA LEU A 20 -46.19 -9.18 -58.12
C LEU A 20 -45.12 -9.04 -59.21
N ALA A 21 -45.36 -9.61 -60.40
CA ALA A 21 -44.44 -9.45 -61.53
C ALA A 21 -44.33 -7.98 -61.98
N GLY A 22 -45.44 -7.24 -61.99
CA GLY A 22 -45.47 -5.81 -62.31
C GLY A 22 -44.72 -4.96 -61.29
N LEU A 23 -44.92 -5.21 -59.99
CA LEU A 23 -44.19 -4.51 -58.92
C LEU A 23 -42.69 -4.85 -58.93
N GLY A 24 -42.33 -6.11 -59.20
CA GLY A 24 -40.93 -6.52 -59.36
C GLY A 24 -40.24 -5.83 -60.54
N TYR A 25 -40.92 -5.72 -61.68
CA TYR A 25 -40.40 -5.00 -62.85
C TYR A 25 -40.20 -3.51 -62.57
N LEU A 26 -41.19 -2.84 -61.95
CA LEU A 26 -41.10 -1.41 -61.59
C LEU A 26 -39.96 -1.13 -60.60
N GLY A 27 -39.75 -2.02 -59.62
CA GLY A 27 -38.63 -1.92 -58.69
C GLY A 27 -37.27 -2.10 -59.37
N PHE A 28 -37.16 -3.06 -60.29
CA PHE A 28 -35.92 -3.30 -61.05
C PHE A 28 -35.62 -2.18 -62.05
N SER A 29 -36.62 -1.68 -62.78
CA SER A 29 -36.45 -0.56 -63.72
C SER A 29 -36.11 0.75 -63.01
N GLY A 30 -36.70 1.00 -61.82
CA GLY A 30 -36.36 2.14 -60.99
C GLY A 30 -34.89 2.10 -60.52
N ASN A 31 -34.41 0.95 -60.06
CA ASN A 31 -33.01 0.78 -59.67
C ASN A 31 -32.02 0.90 -60.84
N GLN A 32 -32.39 0.44 -62.05
CA GLN A 32 -31.54 0.66 -63.24
C GLN A 32 -31.46 2.15 -63.62
N ALA A 33 -32.60 2.86 -63.65
CA ALA A 33 -32.63 4.28 -63.97
C ALA A 33 -31.81 5.12 -62.98
N VAL A 34 -31.87 4.76 -61.69
CA VAL A 34 -31.07 5.39 -60.62
C VAL A 34 -29.58 5.06 -60.80
N ASN A 35 -29.21 3.81 -61.08
CA ASN A 35 -27.82 3.44 -61.33
C ASN A 35 -27.25 4.13 -62.58
N GLU A 36 -28.03 4.32 -63.64
CA GLU A 36 -27.59 5.09 -64.82
C GLU A 36 -27.44 6.59 -64.53
N THR A 37 -28.23 7.17 -63.61
CA THR A 37 -28.06 8.57 -63.18
C THR A 37 -26.86 8.79 -62.27
N PHE A 38 -26.39 7.75 -61.56
CA PHE A 38 -25.18 7.82 -60.73
C PHE A 38 -23.89 7.45 -61.50
N ASN A 39 -23.99 6.84 -62.68
CA ASN A 39 -22.85 6.46 -63.53
C ASN A 39 -22.51 7.50 -64.60
N VAL A 40 -22.71 8.79 -64.29
CA VAL A 40 -22.22 9.88 -65.13
C VAL A 40 -20.69 9.88 -65.07
N PRO A 41 -19.96 9.93 -66.21
CA PRO A 41 -18.51 10.04 -66.20
C PRO A 41 -18.13 11.28 -65.39
N SER A 42 -17.25 11.10 -64.41
CA SER A 42 -16.75 12.20 -63.57
C SER A 42 -16.33 13.38 -64.45
N PRO A 43 -16.87 14.60 -64.24
CA PRO A 43 -16.35 15.76 -64.94
C PRO A 43 -14.88 15.90 -64.54
N ASN A 44 -14.02 16.11 -65.54
CA ASN A 44 -12.57 16.26 -65.39
C ASN A 44 -12.22 17.01 -64.10
N GLN A 45 -11.38 16.41 -63.25
CA GLN A 45 -10.84 17.05 -62.05
C GLN A 45 -10.04 18.30 -62.47
N GLY A 46 -10.71 19.44 -62.56
CA GLY A 46 -10.08 20.74 -62.59
C GLY A 46 -9.31 20.91 -61.28
N LYS A 47 -8.01 21.19 -61.37
CA LYS A 47 -7.06 21.33 -60.26
C LYS A 47 -7.26 22.57 -59.38
N THR A 48 -8.50 23.03 -59.17
CA THR A 48 -8.80 24.14 -58.26
C THR A 48 -10.14 23.89 -57.58
N THR A 49 -10.11 23.16 -56.46
CA THR A 49 -11.25 23.03 -55.55
C THR A 49 -11.28 24.23 -54.62
N THR A 50 -11.72 25.38 -55.11
CA THR A 50 -12.10 26.50 -54.25
C THR A 50 -13.54 26.86 -54.55
N ALA A 51 -14.45 26.39 -53.69
CA ALA A 51 -15.80 26.92 -53.60
C ALA A 51 -15.75 28.24 -52.82
N GLU A 52 -16.48 29.27 -53.27
CA GLU A 52 -16.67 30.48 -52.48
C GLU A 52 -17.26 30.09 -51.10
N GLY A 53 -16.50 30.34 -50.04
CA GLY A 53 -16.87 29.95 -48.68
C GLY A 53 -16.27 28.64 -48.17
N GLY A 54 -15.46 27.91 -48.94
CA GLY A 54 -14.74 26.72 -48.45
C GLY A 54 -13.84 27.02 -47.26
N ASP A 55 -13.13 28.15 -47.30
CA ASP A 55 -12.30 28.62 -46.19
C ASP A 55 -13.13 29.04 -44.96
N ILE A 56 -14.35 29.56 -45.19
CA ILE A 56 -15.29 29.94 -44.13
C ILE A 56 -15.92 28.68 -43.51
N ALA A 57 -16.31 27.71 -44.32
CA ALA A 57 -16.83 26.43 -43.84
C ALA A 57 -15.74 25.67 -43.06
N ALA A 58 -14.49 25.69 -43.52
CA ALA A 58 -13.37 25.09 -42.81
C ALA A 58 -13.11 25.81 -41.47
N SER A 59 -13.16 27.14 -41.43
CA SER A 59 -12.95 27.90 -40.19
C SER A 59 -14.09 27.72 -39.17
N VAL A 60 -15.34 27.73 -39.61
CA VAL A 60 -16.51 27.45 -38.76
C VAL A 60 -16.47 26.01 -38.25
N THR A 61 -16.19 25.03 -39.12
CA THR A 61 -16.04 23.62 -38.72
C THR A 61 -14.96 23.50 -37.65
N LYS A 62 -13.78 24.08 -37.89
CA LYS A 62 -12.67 24.11 -36.93
C LYS A 62 -13.09 24.72 -35.59
N THR A 63 -13.80 25.84 -35.60
CA THR A 63 -14.28 26.52 -34.37
C THR A 63 -15.29 25.69 -33.57
N VAL A 64 -16.05 24.82 -34.23
CA VAL A 64 -17.06 23.95 -33.60
C VAL A 64 -16.46 22.61 -33.15
N THR A 65 -15.51 22.05 -33.89
CA THR A 65 -14.87 20.76 -33.56
C THR A 65 -13.66 20.86 -32.65
N GLU A 66 -12.95 21.98 -32.66
CA GLU A 66 -11.90 22.24 -31.69
C GLU A 66 -12.57 22.53 -30.35
N GLN A 67 -12.52 21.55 -29.45
CA GLN A 67 -12.84 21.78 -28.05
C GLN A 67 -11.95 22.91 -27.56
N ASN A 68 -12.54 24.08 -27.31
CA ASN A 68 -11.86 25.11 -26.54
C ASN A 68 -11.95 24.66 -25.08
N PRO A 69 -10.88 24.10 -24.48
CA PRO A 69 -10.93 23.74 -23.07
C PRO A 69 -11.28 25.03 -22.32
N VAL A 70 -12.27 24.98 -21.43
CA VAL A 70 -12.53 26.09 -20.52
C VAL A 70 -11.30 26.18 -19.61
N ILE A 71 -10.29 26.94 -20.05
CA ILE A 71 -9.13 27.26 -19.24
C ILE A 71 -9.70 28.12 -18.11
N HIS A 72 -9.64 27.62 -16.88
CA HIS A 72 -10.06 28.32 -15.67
C HIS A 72 -9.63 29.78 -15.77
N GLN A 73 -10.58 30.69 -15.97
CA GLN A 73 -10.24 32.07 -16.28
C GLN A 73 -9.49 32.60 -15.06
N LYS A 74 -8.27 33.09 -15.28
CA LYS A 74 -7.52 33.73 -14.21
C LYS A 74 -7.99 35.18 -14.10
N THR A 75 -8.09 35.72 -12.89
CA THR A 75 -8.22 37.17 -12.72
C THR A 75 -6.96 37.88 -13.24
N SER A 76 -6.99 39.21 -13.34
CA SER A 76 -5.81 40.03 -13.69
C SER A 76 -4.60 39.74 -12.80
N ASP A 77 -4.85 39.29 -11.58
CA ASP A 77 -3.82 38.96 -10.57
C ASP A 77 -3.41 37.48 -10.61
N GLY A 78 -3.83 36.72 -11.63
CA GLY A 78 -3.44 35.34 -11.85
C GLY A 78 -4.22 34.28 -11.06
N ARG A 79 -5.23 34.68 -10.27
CA ARG A 79 -6.06 33.76 -9.47
C ARG A 79 -6.99 32.95 -10.36
N PRO A 80 -6.97 31.61 -10.34
CA PRO A 80 -7.94 30.80 -11.08
C PRO A 80 -9.35 31.00 -10.51
N VAL A 81 -10.32 31.26 -11.38
CA VAL A 81 -11.74 31.29 -11.03
C VAL A 81 -12.53 30.32 -11.91
N ASN A 82 -13.55 29.71 -11.30
CA ASN A 82 -14.55 28.95 -12.03
C ASN A 82 -15.65 29.93 -12.50
N LEU A 83 -16.12 29.78 -13.73
CA LEU A 83 -17.19 30.63 -14.30
C LEU A 83 -18.59 30.15 -13.93
N PHE A 84 -18.71 28.91 -13.46
CA PHE A 84 -19.97 28.26 -13.14
C PHE A 84 -20.21 28.09 -11.65
N THR A 85 -19.16 28.24 -10.81
CA THR A 85 -19.28 28.15 -9.35
C THR A 85 -18.72 29.42 -8.71
N SER A 86 -19.37 29.88 -7.64
CA SER A 86 -18.84 30.96 -6.82
C SER A 86 -17.51 30.58 -6.16
N VAL A 87 -16.74 31.60 -5.78
CA VAL A 87 -15.57 31.43 -4.93
C VAL A 87 -16.02 31.43 -3.48
N ASP A 88 -15.56 30.46 -2.69
CA ASP A 88 -15.80 30.42 -1.25
C ASP A 88 -15.04 31.55 -0.57
N LEU A 89 -15.77 32.34 0.22
CA LEU A 89 -15.25 33.44 1.01
C LEU A 89 -15.42 33.11 2.49
N TYR A 90 -14.36 33.36 3.24
CA TYR A 90 -14.26 33.03 4.66
C TYR A 90 -14.38 34.29 5.51
N THR A 91 -14.65 34.11 6.80
CA THR A 91 -14.60 35.21 7.78
C THR A 91 -13.71 34.79 8.92
N LYS A 92 -12.82 35.69 9.35
CA LYS A 92 -12.05 35.46 10.58
C LYS A 92 -12.92 35.79 11.80
N ASP A 93 -12.95 34.87 12.77
CA ASP A 93 -13.65 35.04 14.05
C ASP A 93 -15.14 35.45 13.91
N GLY A 94 -15.79 35.01 12.83
CA GLY A 94 -17.20 35.33 12.54
C GLY A 94 -17.48 36.77 12.12
N ASN A 95 -16.45 37.58 11.81
CA ASN A 95 -16.62 38.95 11.34
C ASN A 95 -17.15 39.01 9.90
N LYS A 96 -18.48 39.06 9.76
CA LYS A 96 -19.18 39.12 8.45
C LYS A 96 -18.93 40.39 7.62
N LYS A 97 -18.28 41.41 8.19
CA LYS A 97 -17.96 42.65 7.47
C LYS A 97 -16.66 42.54 6.65
N GLU A 98 -15.84 41.55 6.96
CA GLU A 98 -14.54 41.34 6.33
C GLU A 98 -14.49 39.94 5.72
N LEU A 99 -14.80 39.88 4.42
CA LEU A 99 -14.71 38.65 3.65
C LEU A 99 -13.26 38.43 3.25
N LEU A 100 -12.74 37.27 3.64
CA LEU A 100 -11.39 36.82 3.34
C LEU A 100 -11.45 35.82 2.20
N ASP A 101 -10.51 36.01 1.30
CA ASP A 101 -10.29 35.10 0.19
C ASP A 101 -9.10 34.21 0.51
N LEU A 102 -9.33 32.90 0.61
CA LEU A 102 -8.35 31.91 1.07
C LEU A 102 -7.03 31.97 0.29
N LEU A 103 -7.05 32.13 -1.04
CA LEU A 103 -5.79 32.19 -1.83
C LEU A 103 -5.06 33.53 -1.75
N LYS A 104 -5.65 34.55 -1.11
CA LYS A 104 -5.05 35.89 -0.96
C LYS A 104 -4.50 36.16 0.43
N ILE A 105 -4.75 35.27 1.39
CA ILE A 105 -4.27 35.36 2.76
C ILE A 105 -3.09 34.41 2.98
N ASP A 106 -2.37 34.61 4.08
CA ASP A 106 -1.35 33.68 4.53
C ASP A 106 -1.95 32.28 4.73
N PRO A 107 -1.14 31.21 4.60
CA PRO A 107 -1.60 29.85 4.84
C PRO A 107 -2.32 29.72 6.19
N VAL A 108 -3.57 29.25 6.16
CA VAL A 108 -4.38 29.14 7.38
C VAL A 108 -3.92 27.99 8.28
N HIS A 109 -3.31 26.96 7.67
CA HIS A 109 -2.71 25.82 8.35
C HIS A 109 -1.29 25.54 7.86
N PRO A 110 -0.28 26.37 8.20
CA PRO A 110 1.10 26.10 7.81
C PRO A 110 1.56 24.72 8.33
N PRO A 111 2.30 23.92 7.54
CA PRO A 111 2.93 24.25 6.25
C PRO A 111 2.04 24.03 5.01
N ILE A 112 0.78 23.63 5.19
CA ILE A 112 -0.14 23.32 4.08
C ILE A 112 -0.57 24.64 3.43
N VAL A 113 -0.26 24.78 2.15
CA VAL A 113 -0.59 25.99 1.39
C VAL A 113 -2.09 26.06 1.08
N ASN A 114 -2.65 27.26 1.09
CA ASN A 114 -4.07 27.51 0.83
C ASN A 114 -4.59 26.93 -0.50
N GLN A 115 -3.72 26.85 -1.51
CA GLN A 115 -4.06 26.23 -2.79
C GLN A 115 -4.36 24.74 -2.67
N TRP A 116 -3.67 24.01 -1.79
CA TRP A 116 -3.87 22.57 -1.61
C TRP A 116 -5.27 22.26 -1.10
N TRP A 117 -5.79 23.04 -0.14
CA TRP A 117 -7.16 22.88 0.37
C TRP A 117 -8.21 23.10 -0.74
N VAL A 118 -7.99 24.10 -1.60
CA VAL A 118 -8.90 24.39 -2.72
C VAL A 118 -8.86 23.30 -3.78
N ASP A 119 -7.67 22.81 -4.14
CA ASP A 119 -7.49 21.79 -5.16
C ASP A 119 -8.15 20.46 -4.76
N HIS A 120 -8.03 20.08 -3.47
CA HIS A 120 -8.63 18.87 -2.92
C HIS A 120 -10.05 19.09 -2.38
N ARG A 121 -10.60 20.31 -2.49
CA ARG A 121 -11.97 20.67 -2.05
C ARG A 121 -12.25 20.37 -0.57
N ILE A 122 -11.25 20.54 0.27
CA ILE A 122 -11.36 20.35 1.72
C ILE A 122 -11.53 21.71 2.39
N ASP A 123 -12.52 21.83 3.29
CA ASP A 123 -12.74 23.06 4.03
C ASP A 123 -11.67 23.24 5.13
N PRO A 124 -10.79 24.25 5.04
CA PRO A 124 -9.77 24.48 6.05
C PRO A 124 -10.25 25.35 7.21
N SER A 125 -11.55 25.69 7.27
CA SER A 125 -12.09 26.62 8.29
C SER A 125 -11.95 26.10 9.72
N TYR A 126 -11.87 24.78 9.89
CA TYR A 126 -11.73 24.15 11.19
C TYR A 126 -10.28 24.05 11.63
N SER A 127 -10.02 24.21 12.93
CA SER A 127 -8.67 24.12 13.49
C SER A 127 -8.04 22.73 13.37
N ASP A 128 -8.88 21.70 13.33
CA ASP A 128 -8.51 20.29 13.21
C ASP A 128 -8.52 19.79 11.76
N SER A 129 -8.81 20.64 10.76
CA SER A 129 -8.77 20.25 9.33
C SER A 129 -7.48 19.51 8.95
N PRO A 130 -6.27 19.90 9.41
CA PRO A 130 -5.03 19.15 9.11
C PRO A 130 -4.95 17.74 9.71
N THR A 131 -5.69 17.49 10.80
CA THR A 131 -5.71 16.19 11.51
C THR A 131 -6.93 15.35 11.17
N MET A 132 -7.85 15.87 10.36
CA MET A 132 -8.97 15.11 9.83
C MET A 132 -8.48 14.17 8.74
N ASP A 133 -9.16 13.05 8.64
CA ASP A 133 -9.03 12.03 7.62
C ASP A 133 -10.29 12.11 6.76
N GLN A 134 -10.10 12.48 5.49
CA GLN A 134 -11.19 12.91 4.61
C GLN A 134 -11.85 11.75 3.87
N ASP A 135 -11.10 10.69 3.54
CA ASP A 135 -11.59 9.48 2.88
C ASP A 135 -11.67 8.25 3.80
N SER A 136 -11.27 8.41 5.07
CA SER A 136 -11.32 7.40 6.14
C SER A 136 -10.38 6.21 5.91
N ASP A 137 -9.24 6.44 5.28
CA ASP A 137 -8.19 5.44 5.06
C ASP A 137 -7.18 5.33 6.24
N GLY A 138 -7.31 6.20 7.24
CA GLY A 138 -6.45 6.29 8.42
C GLY A 138 -5.30 7.29 8.29
N PHE A 139 -5.12 7.95 7.15
CA PHE A 139 -4.20 9.06 6.94
C PHE A 139 -4.89 10.41 7.12
N THR A 140 -4.17 11.34 7.74
CA THR A 140 -4.67 12.70 7.93
C THR A 140 -4.29 13.56 6.74
N ASN A 141 -5.10 14.57 6.45
CA ASN A 141 -4.84 15.58 5.43
C ASN A 141 -3.39 16.12 5.44
N LYS A 142 -2.82 16.30 6.63
CA LYS A 142 -1.42 16.74 6.78
C LYS A 142 -0.40 15.68 6.36
N GLU A 143 -0.62 14.42 6.68
CA GLU A 143 0.29 13.34 6.30
C GLU A 143 0.26 13.14 4.77
N GLU A 144 -0.92 13.21 4.17
CA GLU A 144 -1.10 13.10 2.73
C GLU A 144 -0.51 14.28 1.97
N PHE A 145 -0.66 15.50 2.50
CA PHE A 145 0.05 16.67 1.98
C PHE A 145 1.58 16.46 1.95
N LEU A 146 2.15 15.85 3.01
CA LEU A 146 3.58 15.56 3.09
C LEU A 146 3.99 14.40 2.16
N ALA A 147 3.12 13.39 2.01
CA ALA A 147 3.30 12.25 1.12
C ALA A 147 3.06 12.61 -0.37
N LYS A 148 2.39 13.73 -0.64
CA LYS A 148 1.92 14.18 -1.96
C LYS A 148 0.91 13.23 -2.59
N THR A 149 -0.04 12.77 -1.79
CA THR A 149 -1.15 11.90 -2.18
C THR A 149 -2.48 12.66 -2.17
N ASP A 150 -3.53 12.07 -2.74
CA ASP A 150 -4.87 12.67 -2.80
C ASP A 150 -5.73 12.31 -1.57
N PRO A 151 -6.03 13.27 -0.67
CA PRO A 151 -6.88 13.06 0.52
C PRO A 151 -8.34 12.72 0.26
N ASN A 152 -8.75 12.56 -1.00
CA ASN A 152 -10.09 12.09 -1.34
C ASN A 152 -10.08 10.71 -2.02
N ASP A 153 -8.91 10.08 -2.19
CA ASP A 153 -8.76 8.77 -2.80
C ASP A 153 -8.18 7.76 -1.79
N PRO A 154 -9.01 6.86 -1.23
CA PRO A 154 -8.58 5.95 -0.16
C PRO A 154 -7.58 4.89 -0.62
N GLU A 155 -7.23 4.85 -1.92
CA GLU A 155 -6.19 3.99 -2.49
C GLU A 155 -4.89 4.75 -2.80
N ASP A 156 -4.88 6.09 -2.70
CA ASP A 156 -3.69 6.94 -2.87
C ASP A 156 -3.24 7.49 -1.51
N TYR A 157 -2.43 6.69 -0.82
CA TYR A 157 -2.01 7.00 0.54
C TYR A 157 -0.49 6.94 0.74
N GLY A 158 -0.05 7.51 1.86
CA GLY A 158 1.36 7.59 2.23
C GLY A 158 1.99 6.24 2.59
N ALA A 159 3.25 6.28 3.04
CA ALA A 159 3.93 5.05 3.44
C ALA A 159 3.29 4.43 4.70
N LEU A 160 2.75 3.21 4.58
CA LEU A 160 2.07 2.48 5.67
C LEU A 160 2.92 2.33 6.94
N VAL A 161 4.25 2.32 6.82
CA VAL A 161 5.18 2.30 7.97
C VAL A 161 4.95 3.46 8.95
N GLN A 162 4.44 4.60 8.48
CA GLN A 162 4.12 5.76 9.32
C GLN A 162 2.91 5.51 10.24
N LYS A 163 2.05 4.55 9.87
CA LYS A 163 0.84 4.15 10.59
C LYS A 163 1.02 2.90 11.43
N LEU A 164 2.25 2.39 11.53
CA LEU A 164 2.57 1.30 12.43
C LEU A 164 2.62 1.77 13.88
N GLU A 165 1.86 1.08 14.71
CA GLU A 165 1.82 1.30 16.14
C GLU A 165 2.34 0.08 16.89
N VAL A 166 3.09 0.34 17.95
CA VAL A 166 3.51 -0.71 18.88
C VAL A 166 2.40 -0.93 19.90
N VAL A 167 1.72 -2.07 19.81
CA VAL A 167 0.68 -2.49 20.76
C VAL A 167 1.32 -3.03 22.04
N LYS A 168 2.34 -3.88 21.88
CA LYS A 168 2.95 -4.59 23.00
C LYS A 168 4.43 -4.86 22.75
N VAL A 169 5.23 -4.69 23.80
CA VAL A 169 6.63 -5.15 23.83
C VAL A 169 6.77 -6.17 24.94
N GLU A 170 7.17 -7.38 24.57
CA GLU A 170 7.47 -8.46 25.51
C GLU A 170 8.96 -8.75 25.48
N SER A 171 9.52 -9.15 26.62
CA SER A 171 10.95 -9.46 26.73
C SER A 171 11.13 -10.65 27.66
N ASP A 172 11.47 -11.79 27.08
CA ASP A 172 11.79 -13.00 27.81
C ASP A 172 13.25 -12.93 28.23
N MET A 173 13.51 -12.89 29.54
CA MET A 173 14.87 -12.80 30.06
C MET A 173 15.45 -14.20 30.21
N TRP A 174 16.70 -14.38 29.82
CA TRP A 174 17.38 -15.65 29.98
C TRP A 174 18.85 -15.53 30.32
N ARG A 175 19.39 -16.59 30.93
CA ARG A 175 20.79 -16.72 31.31
C ARG A 175 21.25 -18.15 31.09
N LEU A 176 22.40 -18.28 30.48
CA LEU A 176 23.10 -19.55 30.35
C LEU A 176 24.31 -19.55 31.27
N LEU A 177 24.34 -20.47 32.22
CA LEU A 177 25.37 -20.55 33.25
C LEU A 177 26.30 -21.71 32.94
N PHE A 178 27.59 -21.42 32.76
CA PHE A 178 28.61 -22.45 32.62
C PHE A 178 29.03 -22.96 34.00
N LYS A 179 28.75 -24.23 34.33
CA LYS A 179 28.79 -24.75 35.71
C LYS A 179 29.87 -25.78 35.98
N THR A 180 30.11 -26.71 35.05
CA THR A 180 31.01 -27.85 35.28
C THR A 180 31.99 -28.02 34.11
N VAL A 181 33.23 -28.35 34.44
CA VAL A 181 34.29 -28.75 33.51
C VAL A 181 34.82 -30.13 33.93
N LEU A 182 34.67 -31.12 33.07
CA LEU A 182 35.03 -32.53 33.26
C LEU A 182 35.99 -32.95 32.13
N GLY A 183 37.23 -32.47 32.18
CA GLY A 183 38.20 -32.69 31.10
C GLY A 183 37.77 -31.97 29.82
N LYS A 184 37.38 -32.73 28.78
CA LYS A 184 36.82 -32.19 27.53
C LYS A 184 35.29 -32.08 27.53
N GLY A 185 34.69 -32.32 28.69
CA GLY A 185 33.26 -32.33 28.90
C GLY A 185 32.76 -31.13 29.70
N TYR A 186 31.59 -30.60 29.36
CA TYR A 186 31.06 -29.37 29.95
C TYR A 186 29.59 -29.52 30.32
N GLN A 187 29.14 -28.75 31.32
CA GLN A 187 27.72 -28.67 31.71
C GLN A 187 27.28 -27.23 31.90
N PHE A 188 26.02 -26.99 31.53
CA PHE A 188 25.37 -25.70 31.57
C PHE A 188 24.01 -25.80 32.26
N ASP A 189 23.66 -24.74 32.99
CA ASP A 189 22.32 -24.53 33.51
C ASP A 189 21.68 -23.37 32.76
N PHE A 190 20.44 -23.54 32.32
CA PHE A 190 19.66 -22.50 31.67
C PHE A 190 18.58 -21.98 32.61
N ASN A 191 18.55 -20.66 32.78
CA ASN A 191 17.52 -19.95 33.54
C ASN A 191 16.73 -19.10 32.57
N TYR A 192 15.42 -19.30 32.52
CA TYR A 192 14.50 -18.65 31.59
C TYR A 192 13.34 -18.03 32.36
N VAL A 193 13.09 -16.74 32.16
CA VAL A 193 11.96 -16.00 32.73
C VAL A 193 11.13 -15.45 31.58
N PRO A 194 10.09 -16.18 31.16
CA PRO A 194 9.16 -15.64 30.18
C PRO A 194 8.47 -14.39 30.73
N PHE A 195 8.13 -13.47 29.84
CA PHE A 195 7.46 -12.22 30.16
C PHE A 195 6.20 -12.47 30.97
N GLY A 196 6.09 -11.81 32.13
CA GLY A 196 4.98 -11.97 33.06
C GLY A 196 4.88 -13.32 33.77
N LYS A 197 5.84 -14.25 33.59
CA LYS A 197 5.82 -15.59 34.19
C LYS A 197 6.96 -15.78 35.19
N ARG A 198 6.91 -16.90 35.92
CA ARG A 198 7.94 -17.28 36.89
C ARG A 198 9.15 -17.89 36.21
N LEU A 199 10.29 -17.85 36.91
CA LEU A 199 11.53 -18.50 36.51
C LEU A 199 11.32 -19.99 36.25
N MET A 200 11.81 -20.44 35.11
CA MET A 200 11.96 -21.82 34.69
C MET A 200 13.44 -22.12 34.57
N THR A 201 13.84 -23.35 34.89
CA THR A 201 15.23 -23.78 34.79
C THR A 201 15.32 -25.07 34.01
N ASN A 202 16.39 -25.21 33.23
CA ASN A 202 16.74 -26.44 32.54
C ASN A 202 18.19 -26.76 32.89
N ARG A 203 18.45 -28.00 33.30
CA ARG A 203 19.78 -28.44 33.73
C ARG A 203 20.13 -29.70 33.00
N ILE A 204 21.36 -29.76 32.50
CA ILE A 204 21.89 -30.98 31.90
C ILE A 204 22.11 -32.01 33.03
N PRO A 205 21.57 -33.23 32.93
CA PRO A 205 21.79 -34.27 33.92
C PRO A 205 23.28 -34.54 34.14
N ALA A 206 23.68 -34.90 35.36
CA ALA A 206 25.08 -35.17 35.68
C ALA A 206 25.71 -36.33 34.87
N SER A 207 24.87 -37.23 34.34
CA SER A 207 25.26 -38.33 33.44
C SER A 207 25.57 -37.89 32.01
N GLU A 208 25.17 -36.68 31.64
CA GLU A 208 25.33 -36.13 30.30
C GLU A 208 26.43 -35.05 30.32
N VAL A 209 27.16 -34.99 29.21
CA VAL A 209 28.35 -34.18 29.05
C VAL A 209 28.31 -33.56 27.66
N ILE A 210 28.44 -32.24 27.60
CA ILE A 210 28.48 -31.50 26.34
C ILE A 210 29.92 -31.37 25.87
N THR A 211 30.15 -31.62 24.59
CA THR A 211 31.45 -31.45 23.94
C THR A 211 31.41 -30.32 22.90
N VAL A 212 32.58 -29.84 22.50
CA VAL A 212 32.66 -28.79 21.48
C VAL A 212 32.11 -29.32 20.15
N GLY A 213 31.15 -28.60 19.59
CA GLY A 213 30.39 -28.97 18.39
C GLY A 213 28.94 -29.35 18.69
N ASP A 214 28.61 -29.70 19.93
CA ASP A 214 27.28 -30.18 20.31
C ASP A 214 26.28 -29.03 20.46
N THR A 215 25.06 -29.28 19.99
CA THR A 215 23.87 -28.52 20.37
C THR A 215 23.22 -29.20 21.58
N PHE A 216 22.79 -28.43 22.58
CA PHE A 216 22.39 -28.99 23.88
C PHE A 216 21.08 -28.46 24.44
N PHE A 217 20.65 -29.11 25.53
CA PHE A 217 19.31 -29.17 26.13
C PHE A 217 18.32 -30.02 25.33
N SER A 218 17.93 -31.16 25.90
CA SER A 218 17.01 -32.14 25.30
C SER A 218 15.52 -31.82 25.52
N SER A 219 15.21 -30.90 26.44
CA SER A 219 13.86 -30.48 26.78
C SER A 219 13.74 -28.96 26.85
N ASP A 220 12.50 -28.47 26.92
CA ASP A 220 12.25 -27.08 27.24
C ASP A 220 12.55 -26.75 28.71
N PRO A 221 12.84 -25.47 29.03
CA PRO A 221 13.06 -24.37 28.10
C PRO A 221 14.44 -24.43 27.42
N GLY A 222 14.56 -23.89 26.21
CA GLY A 222 15.83 -23.77 25.48
C GLY A 222 16.28 -25.03 24.75
N LYS A 223 15.35 -25.95 24.44
CA LYS A 223 15.61 -27.18 23.70
C LYS A 223 16.33 -26.87 22.38
N ASP A 224 17.44 -27.58 22.13
CA ASP A 224 18.24 -27.48 20.90
C ASP A 224 18.68 -26.05 20.52
N ARG A 225 18.70 -25.12 21.49
CA ARG A 225 18.94 -23.70 21.21
C ARG A 225 20.43 -23.34 21.19
N PHE A 226 21.26 -23.96 21.99
CA PHE A 226 22.62 -23.51 22.20
C PHE A 226 23.60 -24.51 21.64
N LYS A 227 24.58 -24.03 20.86
CA LYS A 227 25.67 -24.85 20.34
C LYS A 227 27.00 -24.40 20.92
N LEU A 228 27.74 -25.33 21.51
CA LEU A 228 29.07 -25.05 22.03
C LEU A 228 30.09 -25.03 20.88
N THR A 229 30.73 -23.89 20.61
CA THR A 229 31.68 -23.77 19.49
C THR A 229 33.14 -23.77 19.93
N ASN A 230 33.43 -23.28 21.13
CA ASN A 230 34.80 -23.27 21.67
C ASN A 230 34.80 -23.26 23.20
N VAL A 231 35.87 -23.79 23.81
CA VAL A 231 36.19 -23.56 25.22
C VAL A 231 37.68 -23.28 25.34
N GLU A 232 38.02 -22.16 25.98
CA GLU A 232 39.41 -21.75 26.16
C GLU A 232 39.69 -21.14 27.55
N LYS A 233 40.94 -21.22 27.97
CA LYS A 233 41.42 -20.60 29.20
C LYS A 233 41.86 -19.17 28.95
N ARG A 234 41.19 -18.21 29.58
CA ARG A 234 41.58 -16.80 29.56
C ARG A 234 42.10 -16.36 30.93
N ALA A 235 43.09 -15.47 30.93
CA ALA A 235 43.54 -14.82 32.14
C ALA A 235 42.44 -13.88 32.65
N PHE A 236 42.14 -13.96 33.94
CA PHE A 236 41.11 -13.15 34.61
C PHE A 236 41.65 -12.67 35.96
N GLU A 237 41.32 -11.43 36.30
CA GLU A 237 41.76 -10.81 37.55
C GLU A 237 40.77 -11.16 38.67
N GLY A 238 41.15 -12.15 39.47
CA GLY A 238 40.39 -12.59 40.64
C GLY A 238 40.76 -11.82 41.90
N PRO A 239 40.02 -12.05 43.01
CA PRO A 239 40.35 -11.47 44.31
C PRO A 239 41.74 -11.86 44.83
N ALA A 240 42.28 -12.99 44.34
CA ALA A 240 43.61 -13.50 44.66
C ALA A 240 44.66 -13.21 43.57
N GLY A 241 44.39 -12.27 42.65
CA GLY A 241 45.28 -11.92 41.53
C GLY A 241 44.91 -12.60 40.21
N LYS A 242 45.85 -12.61 39.25
CA LYS A 242 45.65 -13.18 37.92
C LYS A 242 45.50 -14.70 37.98
N GLN A 243 44.35 -15.20 37.57
CA GLN A 243 44.02 -16.62 37.51
C GLN A 243 43.60 -16.99 36.09
N MET A 244 43.81 -18.25 35.70
CA MET A 244 43.25 -18.76 34.45
C MET A 244 41.85 -19.30 34.71
N ARG A 245 40.89 -18.92 33.86
CA ARG A 245 39.49 -19.32 33.95
C ARG A 245 39.02 -19.82 32.58
N GLU A 246 38.19 -20.86 32.59
CA GLU A 246 37.56 -21.37 31.37
C GLU A 246 36.47 -20.40 30.89
N TRP A 247 36.42 -20.18 29.59
CA TRP A 247 35.41 -19.42 28.89
C TRP A 247 34.85 -20.26 27.76
N ALA A 248 33.52 -20.36 27.67
CA ALA A 248 32.83 -21.08 26.62
C ALA A 248 32.24 -20.10 25.62
N THR A 249 32.50 -20.30 24.33
CA THR A 249 31.83 -19.58 23.24
C THR A 249 30.63 -20.39 22.80
N ILE A 250 29.45 -19.77 22.85
CA ILE A 250 28.17 -20.37 22.50
C ILE A 250 27.61 -19.66 21.28
N GLU A 251 27.09 -20.42 20.32
CA GLU A 251 26.30 -19.93 19.20
C GLU A 251 24.81 -20.16 19.47
N ASP A 252 24.01 -19.09 19.47
CA ASP A 252 22.55 -19.18 19.60
C ASP A 252 21.94 -19.65 18.28
N GLN A 253 21.33 -20.84 18.30
CA GLN A 253 20.64 -21.44 17.16
C GLN A 253 19.22 -20.91 16.98
N ASN A 254 18.72 -20.05 17.88
CA ASN A 254 17.43 -19.39 17.69
C ASN A 254 17.46 -18.58 16.37
N PRO A 255 16.54 -18.82 15.42
CA PRO A 255 16.49 -18.10 14.15
C PRO A 255 16.52 -16.58 14.31
N SER A 256 15.84 -16.04 15.32
CA SER A 256 15.79 -14.59 15.62
C SER A 256 17.15 -13.97 15.95
N LYS A 257 18.12 -14.78 16.36
CA LYS A 257 19.45 -14.34 16.81
C LYS A 257 20.53 -14.45 15.73
N ASN A 258 20.20 -14.91 14.52
CA ASN A 258 21.12 -14.94 13.37
C ASN A 258 22.49 -15.59 13.68
N LYS A 259 22.51 -16.69 14.44
CA LYS A 259 23.74 -17.39 14.87
C LYS A 259 24.74 -16.50 15.61
N LYS A 260 24.24 -15.51 16.36
CA LYS A 260 25.08 -14.66 17.20
C LYS A 260 25.82 -15.50 18.22
N GLN A 261 27.12 -15.24 18.35
CA GLN A 261 27.97 -15.89 19.34
C GLN A 261 28.16 -15.00 20.56
N PHE A 262 28.27 -15.63 21.73
CA PHE A 262 28.54 -14.96 22.99
C PHE A 262 29.42 -15.83 23.89
N ASP A 263 30.19 -15.17 24.74
CA ASP A 263 31.13 -15.83 25.62
C ASP A 263 30.60 -15.91 27.05
N LEU A 264 30.77 -17.08 27.68
CA LEU A 264 30.33 -17.37 29.02
C LEU A 264 31.51 -17.73 29.92
N PRO A 265 31.73 -17.02 31.03
CA PRO A 265 32.78 -17.36 31.96
C PRO A 265 32.34 -18.51 32.87
N PHE A 266 33.24 -19.47 33.12
CA PHE A 266 32.98 -20.59 34.03
C PHE A 266 32.66 -20.13 35.44
N ASN A 267 31.53 -20.56 36.00
CA ASN A 267 31.02 -20.11 37.30
C ASN A 267 30.97 -18.58 37.44
N ALA A 268 30.21 -17.93 36.54
CA ALA A 268 29.94 -16.49 36.55
C ALA A 268 29.64 -15.96 37.96
N LYS A 269 30.35 -14.90 38.37
CA LYS A 269 30.15 -14.21 39.64
C LYS A 269 28.89 -13.37 39.58
N LYS A 270 28.34 -12.99 40.75
CA LYS A 270 27.14 -12.15 40.85
C LYS A 270 27.23 -10.84 40.04
N ALA A 271 28.40 -10.23 39.98
CA ALA A 271 28.63 -9.01 39.18
C ALA A 271 28.54 -9.29 37.66
N GLU A 272 29.10 -10.42 37.21
CA GLU A 272 29.14 -10.86 35.81
C GLU A 272 27.80 -11.40 35.32
N LEU A 273 26.88 -11.77 36.23
CA LEU A 273 25.54 -12.24 35.85
C LEU A 273 24.77 -11.22 35.02
N ARG A 274 25.06 -9.91 35.18
CA ARG A 274 24.45 -8.86 34.36
C ARG A 274 24.91 -8.94 32.91
N ASP A 275 26.20 -9.22 32.70
CA ASP A 275 26.81 -9.26 31.37
C ASP A 275 26.39 -10.50 30.57
N ILE A 276 26.00 -11.57 31.26
CA ILE A 276 25.43 -12.79 30.66
C ILE A 276 23.91 -12.89 30.82
N THR A 277 23.25 -11.75 31.06
CA THR A 277 21.78 -11.67 30.96
C THR A 277 21.42 -11.26 29.55
N PHE A 278 20.62 -12.10 28.91
CA PHE A 278 20.14 -11.88 27.56
C PHE A 278 18.62 -11.77 27.57
N TYR A 279 18.09 -11.24 26.47
CA TYR A 279 16.67 -11.05 26.27
C TYR A 279 16.29 -11.54 24.89
N ASP A 280 15.11 -12.13 24.79
CA ASP A 280 14.40 -12.35 23.53
C ASP A 280 13.22 -11.39 23.50
N HIS A 281 13.30 -10.40 22.63
CA HIS A 281 12.28 -9.39 22.45
C HIS A 281 11.24 -9.86 21.44
N ARG A 282 9.97 -9.63 21.76
CA ARG A 282 8.86 -9.76 20.83
C ARG A 282 8.08 -8.47 20.81
N VAL A 283 7.77 -7.98 19.62
CA VAL A 283 7.00 -6.76 19.43
C VAL A 283 5.71 -7.13 18.71
N THR A 284 4.58 -6.73 19.27
CA THR A 284 3.30 -6.79 18.59
C THR A 284 3.01 -5.43 17.99
N LEU A 285 2.91 -5.42 16.66
CA LEU A 285 2.60 -4.24 15.86
C LEU A 285 1.15 -4.32 15.38
N ARG A 286 0.57 -3.15 15.16
CA ARG A 286 -0.72 -2.98 14.48
C ARG A 286 -0.57 -1.89 13.42
N LEU A 287 -1.23 -2.07 12.29
CA LEU A 287 -1.36 -1.03 11.28
C LEU A 287 -2.67 -0.25 11.53
N ASN A 288 -2.55 1.03 11.88
CA ASN A 288 -3.70 1.89 12.14
C ASN A 288 -4.11 2.68 10.87
N ALA A 289 -4.34 1.95 9.79
CA ALA A 289 -4.75 2.48 8.48
C ALA A 289 -5.38 1.37 7.63
N ILE A 290 -5.99 1.74 6.51
CA ILE A 290 -6.53 0.88 5.45
C ILE A 290 -7.45 -0.24 5.95
N GLY A 291 -8.17 0.00 7.05
CA GLY A 291 -9.07 -0.97 7.69
C GLY A 291 -8.38 -2.15 8.40
N GLU A 292 -7.07 -2.07 8.64
CA GLU A 292 -6.27 -3.10 9.31
C GLU A 292 -6.13 -2.87 10.83
N GLU A 293 -6.90 -1.96 11.44
CA GLU A 293 -6.74 -1.60 12.87
C GLU A 293 -7.12 -2.75 13.83
N GLY A 294 -7.78 -3.78 13.34
CA GLY A 294 -8.07 -5.00 14.08
C GLY A 294 -6.95 -6.05 14.02
N ASN A 295 -5.96 -5.88 13.14
CA ASN A 295 -4.96 -6.90 12.84
C ASN A 295 -3.66 -6.63 13.60
N GLU A 296 -3.28 -7.59 14.46
CA GLU A 296 -2.04 -7.57 15.21
C GLU A 296 -1.04 -8.57 14.64
N ILE A 297 0.20 -8.12 14.47
CA ILE A 297 1.32 -8.94 13.99
C ILE A 297 2.38 -9.00 15.08
N THR A 298 2.64 -10.18 15.62
CA THR A 298 3.74 -10.40 16.57
C THR A 298 5.01 -10.80 15.82
N LEU A 299 6.08 -10.04 16.06
CA LEU A 299 7.38 -10.23 15.46
C LEU A 299 8.41 -10.57 16.53
N GLU A 300 9.27 -11.52 16.21
CA GLU A 300 10.51 -11.77 16.97
C GLU A 300 11.64 -10.90 16.41
N GLU A 301 12.73 -10.78 17.18
CA GLU A 301 13.95 -10.11 16.70
C GLU A 301 14.39 -10.63 15.34
N SER A 302 14.85 -9.72 14.47
CA SER A 302 15.28 -10.03 13.10
C SER A 302 14.19 -10.66 12.21
N GLY A 303 12.93 -10.67 12.64
CA GLY A 303 11.79 -11.08 11.81
C GLY A 303 11.49 -10.04 10.71
N SER A 304 10.95 -10.52 9.59
CA SER A 304 10.44 -9.69 8.49
C SER A 304 8.92 -9.86 8.38
N PHE A 305 8.23 -8.84 7.86
CA PHE A 305 6.77 -8.85 7.73
C PHE A 305 6.32 -8.02 6.52
N ALA A 306 5.10 -8.25 6.05
CA ALA A 306 4.53 -7.50 4.93
C ALA A 306 3.52 -6.48 5.43
N LEU A 307 3.39 -5.39 4.67
CA LEU A 307 2.33 -4.39 4.85
C LEU A 307 1.67 -4.12 3.50
N PRO A 308 0.32 -4.23 3.40
CA PRO A 308 -0.61 -4.79 4.39
C PRO A 308 -0.31 -6.27 4.71
N ALA A 309 -0.92 -6.82 5.77
CA ALA A 309 -0.66 -8.21 6.20
C ALA A 309 -0.90 -9.26 5.09
N ASN A 310 -1.82 -8.97 4.16
CA ASN A 310 -2.14 -9.78 2.99
C ASN A 310 -1.39 -9.36 1.71
N GLY A 311 -0.55 -8.33 1.78
CA GLY A 311 0.22 -7.80 0.66
C GLY A 311 1.30 -8.77 0.20
N ALA A 312 1.54 -8.82 -1.12
CA ALA A 312 2.56 -9.66 -1.73
C ALA A 312 4.00 -9.18 -1.40
N ASP A 313 4.15 -7.92 -0.97
CA ASP A 313 5.44 -7.27 -0.75
C ASP A 313 5.83 -7.31 0.73
N LYS A 314 6.98 -7.94 1.02
CA LYS A 314 7.56 -8.03 2.36
C LYS A 314 8.53 -6.87 2.58
N VAL A 315 8.44 -6.25 3.77
CA VAL A 315 9.36 -5.25 4.30
C VAL A 315 10.37 -5.91 5.24
#